data_AF-A0A382DXS5-F1
#
_entry.id   AF-A0A382DXS5-F1
#
_cell.length_a   1.000
_cell.length_b   1.000
_cell.length_c   1.000
_cell.angle_alpha   90.00
_cell.angle_beta   90.00
_cell.angle_gamma   90.00
#
_symmetry.space_group_name_H-M   'P 1'
#
loop_
_entity.id
_entity.type
_entity.pdbx_description
1 polymer ?
#
loop_
_entity_poly.entity_id
_entity_poly.type
_entity_poly.pdbx_seq_one_letter_code
_entity_poly.pdbx_strand_id
1 'polypeptide(L)'
;MSSVIEESKNGAESAVLALHKQFLDADQPSADLLPFNKKALDIFESLKFPHRKHEMYTFVNTKALADTSFSLKTENSVQNSFVRQHVYAGCERSHLTFVDGALCPELSDATALGTSVKIGSLIEAVKDESFKNILQKSIEQENDVFASINSAFMKQGIM
;
A
#
# COMPACT_ATOMS: atom_id res chain seq x y z
N MET A 1 -16.49 30.55 -23.91
CA MET A 1 -15.78 30.21 -22.66
C MET A 1 -16.86 30.02 -21.62
N SER A 2 -17.07 28.87 -20.98
CA SER A 2 -16.10 27.90 -20.45
C SER A 2 -16.65 26.48 -20.57
N SER A 3 -15.93 25.62 -21.30
CA SER A 3 -16.18 24.19 -21.42
C SER A 3 -15.26 23.38 -20.49
N VAL A 4 -15.02 23.85 -19.26
CA VAL A 4 -13.98 23.28 -18.37
C VAL A 4 -14.56 22.67 -17.08
N ILE A 5 -15.84 22.27 -17.07
CA ILE A 5 -16.44 21.66 -15.86
C ILE A 5 -16.96 20.22 -16.11
N GLU A 6 -16.73 19.64 -17.29
CA GLU A 6 -17.16 18.26 -17.62
C GLU A 6 -16.04 17.22 -17.78
N GLU A 7 -14.77 17.57 -17.61
CA GLU A 7 -13.72 16.60 -17.32
C GLU A 7 -13.65 16.52 -15.78
N SER A 8 -14.13 15.51 -15.06
CA SER A 8 -13.99 14.09 -15.31
C SER A 8 -14.84 13.36 -14.25
N LYS A 9 -15.91 12.68 -14.65
CA LYS A 9 -16.55 11.65 -13.80
C LYS A 9 -15.83 10.28 -13.88
N ASN A 10 -14.79 10.16 -14.72
CA ASN A 10 -14.07 8.92 -15.05
C ASN A 10 -12.54 9.11 -14.98
N GLY A 11 -12.05 9.83 -13.98
CA GLY A 11 -10.62 10.15 -13.83
C GLY A 11 -9.88 9.13 -12.96
N ALA A 12 -8.55 9.19 -12.95
CA ALA A 12 -7.72 8.31 -12.14
C ALA A 12 -8.06 8.41 -10.64
N GLU A 13 -8.40 9.60 -10.15
CA GLU A 13 -8.91 9.82 -8.80
C GLU A 13 -10.21 9.07 -8.55
N SER A 14 -11.19 9.19 -9.44
CA SER A 14 -12.47 8.48 -9.31
C SER A 14 -12.28 6.96 -9.32
N ALA A 15 -11.33 6.45 -10.11
CA ALA A 15 -11.00 5.03 -10.14
C ALA A 15 -10.39 4.56 -8.81
N VAL A 16 -9.46 5.33 -8.23
CA VAL A 16 -8.88 5.03 -6.91
C VAL A 16 -9.94 5.06 -5.81
N LEU A 17 -10.81 6.07 -5.79
CA LEU A 17 -11.89 6.16 -4.80
C LEU A 17 -12.88 4.99 -4.92
N ALA A 18 -13.22 4.57 -6.15
CA ALA A 18 -14.09 3.43 -6.39
C ALA A 18 -13.44 2.12 -5.92
N LEU A 19 -12.15 1.90 -6.23
CA LEU A 19 -11.41 0.73 -5.74
C LEU A 19 -11.27 0.74 -4.22
N HIS A 20 -11.03 1.89 -3.59
CA HIS A 20 -10.92 1.97 -2.14
C HIS A 20 -12.24 1.63 -1.47
N LYS A 21 -13.37 2.08 -2.03
CA LYS A 21 -14.69 1.65 -1.56
C LYS A 21 -14.85 0.13 -1.66
N GLN A 22 -14.49 -0.48 -2.80
CA GLN A 22 -14.51 -1.93 -2.96
C GLN A 22 -13.59 -2.64 -1.94
N PHE A 23 -12.42 -2.06 -1.65
CA PHE A 23 -11.48 -2.58 -0.68
C PHE A 23 -12.07 -2.61 0.74
N LEU A 24 -12.73 -1.53 1.14
CA LEU A 24 -13.42 -1.48 2.43
C LEU A 24 -14.58 -2.50 2.53
N ASP A 25 -15.31 -2.71 1.43
CA ASP A 25 -16.48 -3.58 1.39
C ASP A 25 -16.11 -5.08 1.26
N ALA A 26 -15.10 -5.42 0.47
CA ALA A 26 -14.77 -6.81 0.09
C ALA A 26 -13.58 -7.40 0.84
N ASP A 27 -12.51 -6.62 1.04
CA ASP A 27 -11.28 -7.09 1.71
C ASP A 27 -11.30 -6.87 3.22
N GLN A 28 -12.22 -6.01 3.69
CA GLN A 28 -12.51 -5.66 5.08
C GLN A 28 -11.21 -5.52 5.91
N PRO A 29 -10.45 -4.42 5.73
CA PRO A 29 -9.23 -4.20 6.51
C PRO A 29 -9.52 -4.27 8.01
N SER A 30 -8.49 -4.62 8.79
CA SER A 30 -8.61 -4.66 10.26
C SER A 30 -9.24 -3.36 10.77
N ALA A 31 -10.14 -3.50 11.76
CA ALA A 31 -10.76 -2.35 12.43
C ALA A 31 -9.70 -1.38 12.99
N ASP A 32 -8.53 -1.89 13.37
CA ASP A 32 -7.40 -1.11 13.87
C ASP A 32 -6.72 -0.29 12.75
N LEU A 33 -6.75 -0.76 11.50
CA LEU A 33 -6.14 -0.08 10.34
C LEU A 33 -7.09 0.89 9.63
N LEU A 34 -8.40 0.67 9.74
CA LEU A 34 -9.43 1.44 9.04
C LEU A 34 -9.30 2.97 9.21
N PRO A 35 -9.02 3.53 10.40
CA PRO A 35 -8.85 4.98 10.55
C PRO A 35 -7.68 5.53 9.72
N PHE A 36 -6.57 4.77 9.64
CA PHE A 36 -5.39 5.13 8.86
C PHE A 36 -5.66 5.07 7.36
N ASN A 37 -6.36 4.02 6.90
CA ASN A 37 -6.74 3.90 5.49
C ASN A 37 -7.59 5.09 5.02
N LYS A 38 -8.60 5.47 5.81
CA LYS A 38 -9.45 6.64 5.53
C LYS A 38 -8.65 7.93 5.53
N LYS A 39 -7.79 8.12 6.54
CA LYS A 39 -6.97 9.33 6.63
C LYS A 39 -6.01 9.45 5.44
N ALA A 40 -5.40 8.35 5.02
CA ALA A 40 -4.54 8.32 3.83
C ALA A 40 -5.31 8.60 2.54
N LEU A 41 -6.57 8.17 2.43
CA LEU A 41 -7.44 8.54 1.31
C LEU A 41 -7.72 10.04 1.29
N ASP A 42 -8.00 10.66 2.44
CA ASP A 42 -8.19 12.12 2.53
C ASP A 42 -6.94 12.87 2.05
N ILE A 43 -5.75 12.38 2.41
CA ILE A 43 -4.47 12.93 1.94
C ILE A 43 -4.36 12.77 0.42
N PHE A 44 -4.65 11.59 -0.13
CA PHE A 44 -4.68 11.36 -1.58
C PHE A 44 -5.62 12.34 -2.29
N GLU A 45 -6.84 12.54 -1.80
CA GLU A 45 -7.81 13.47 -2.38
C GLU A 45 -7.31 14.92 -2.38
N SER A 46 -6.52 15.29 -1.37
CA SER A 46 -5.89 16.62 -1.29
C SER A 46 -4.72 16.78 -2.27
N LEU A 47 -3.90 15.75 -2.45
CA LEU A 47 -2.72 15.76 -3.32
C LEU A 47 -3.11 15.63 -4.80
N LYS A 48 -4.16 14.85 -5.10
CA LYS A 48 -4.62 14.46 -6.45
C LYS A 48 -3.58 13.67 -7.25
N PHE A 49 -3.98 13.08 -8.37
CA PHE A 49 -3.00 12.37 -9.21
C PHE A 49 -1.92 13.33 -9.73
N PRO A 50 -0.67 12.85 -9.90
CA PRO A 50 0.40 13.70 -10.41
C PRO A 50 0.06 14.28 -11.78
N HIS A 51 0.18 15.60 -11.87
CA HIS A 51 0.30 16.31 -13.13
C HIS A 51 1.75 16.81 -13.28
N ARG A 52 2.22 17.01 -14.52
CA ARG A 52 3.55 17.59 -14.86
C ARG A 52 3.91 18.93 -14.20
N LYS A 53 2.98 19.56 -13.46
CA LYS A 53 3.16 20.82 -12.74
C LYS A 53 3.49 20.59 -11.26
N HIS A 54 3.35 19.35 -10.77
CA HIS A 54 3.76 18.95 -9.45
C HIS A 54 5.28 18.73 -9.48
N GLU A 55 6.04 19.48 -8.68
CA GLU A 55 7.51 19.52 -8.77
C GLU A 55 8.13 18.10 -8.71
N MET A 56 7.64 17.24 -7.80
CA MET A 56 8.11 15.85 -7.64
C MET A 56 7.95 14.97 -8.89
N TYR A 57 7.02 15.30 -9.80
CA TYR A 57 6.71 14.49 -10.99
C TYR A 57 6.94 15.26 -12.29
N THR A 58 7.71 16.35 -12.25
CA THR A 58 8.06 17.15 -13.45
C THR A 58 8.71 16.29 -14.55
N PHE A 59 9.56 15.34 -14.13
CA PHE A 59 10.34 14.48 -15.03
C PHE A 59 9.84 13.03 -15.07
N VAL A 60 8.75 12.71 -14.38
CA VAL A 60 8.16 11.36 -14.34
C VAL A 60 6.82 11.39 -15.07
N ASN A 61 6.69 10.61 -16.13
CA ASN A 61 5.43 10.52 -16.87
C ASN A 61 4.49 9.49 -16.23
N THR A 62 3.47 9.96 -15.52
CA THR A 62 2.46 9.14 -14.85
C THR A 62 1.21 8.87 -15.70
N LYS A 63 1.16 9.37 -16.95
CA LYS A 63 -0.04 9.25 -17.80
C LYS A 63 -0.44 7.80 -18.04
N ALA A 64 0.51 6.94 -18.37
CA ALA A 64 0.23 5.52 -18.61
C ALA A 64 -0.34 4.83 -17.35
N LEU A 65 0.14 5.24 -16.17
CA LEU A 65 -0.37 4.73 -14.89
C LEU A 65 -1.80 5.20 -14.63
N ALA A 66 -2.09 6.49 -14.84
CA ALA A 66 -3.42 7.06 -14.69
C ALA A 66 -4.45 6.46 -15.67
N ASP A 67 -4.01 6.10 -16.88
CA ASP A 67 -4.85 5.50 -17.93
C ASP A 67 -5.00 3.96 -17.75
N THR A 68 -4.27 3.33 -16.81
CA THR A 68 -4.34 1.88 -16.57
C THR A 68 -5.57 1.51 -15.74
N SER A 69 -6.34 0.54 -16.20
CA SER A 69 -7.45 -0.03 -15.43
C SER A 69 -6.92 -1.01 -14.37
N PHE A 70 -7.04 -0.65 -13.10
CA PHE A 70 -6.67 -1.49 -11.98
C PHE A 70 -7.85 -2.25 -11.39
N SER A 71 -7.57 -3.39 -10.76
CA SER A 71 -8.51 -4.19 -9.99
C SER A 71 -7.83 -4.65 -8.70
N LEU A 72 -8.59 -4.78 -7.61
CA LEU A 72 -8.10 -5.42 -6.40
C LEU A 72 -7.72 -6.87 -6.70
N LYS A 73 -6.54 -7.28 -6.26
CA LYS A 73 -6.06 -8.66 -6.43
C LYS A 73 -6.59 -9.53 -5.31
N THR A 74 -7.04 -10.72 -5.68
CA THR A 74 -7.27 -11.84 -4.76
C THR A 74 -6.00 -12.66 -4.64
N GLU A 75 -5.82 -13.31 -3.48
CA GLU A 75 -4.63 -14.10 -3.16
C GLU A 75 -4.30 -15.11 -4.28
N ASN A 76 -3.09 -15.01 -4.83
CA ASN A 76 -2.59 -15.99 -5.79
C ASN A 76 -1.68 -16.99 -5.09
N SER A 77 -1.80 -18.26 -5.47
CA SER A 77 -0.84 -19.27 -5.02
C SER A 77 0.47 -19.11 -5.80
N VAL A 78 1.58 -18.95 -5.07
CA VAL A 78 2.93 -18.93 -5.63
C VAL A 78 3.67 -20.21 -5.23
N GLN A 79 4.31 -20.85 -6.21
CA GLN A 79 5.10 -22.06 -5.96
C GLN A 79 6.35 -21.75 -5.14
N ASN A 80 6.63 -22.55 -4.11
CA ASN A 80 7.81 -22.33 -3.26
C ASN A 80 9.13 -22.41 -4.04
N SER A 81 9.20 -23.25 -5.07
CA SER A 81 10.36 -23.31 -5.98
C SER A 81 10.62 -21.99 -6.71
N PHE A 82 9.56 -21.26 -7.08
CA PHE A 82 9.68 -19.94 -7.71
C PHE A 82 10.25 -18.90 -6.75
N VAL A 83 9.91 -18.97 -5.46
CA VAL A 83 10.48 -18.08 -4.45
C VAL A 83 11.95 -18.42 -4.23
N ARG A 84 12.27 -19.70 -3.98
CA ARG A 84 13.63 -20.16 -3.66
C ARG A 84 14.67 -19.76 -4.70
N GLN A 85 14.36 -19.81 -5.99
CA GLN A 85 15.30 -19.41 -7.06
C GLN A 85 15.62 -17.91 -7.06
N HIS A 86 14.83 -17.08 -6.38
CA HIS A 86 15.04 -15.63 -6.27
C HIS A 86 15.57 -15.21 -4.89
N VAL A 87 15.71 -16.14 -3.93
CA VAL A 87 16.33 -15.87 -2.64
C VAL A 87 17.84 -15.94 -2.81
N TYR A 88 18.55 -14.90 -2.39
CA TYR A 88 20.01 -14.91 -2.37
C TYR A 88 20.53 -16.01 -1.43
N ALA A 89 21.59 -16.72 -1.84
CA ALA A 89 22.15 -17.85 -1.09
C ALA A 89 22.48 -17.52 0.39
N GLY A 90 22.90 -16.27 0.68
CA GLY A 90 23.17 -15.82 2.04
C GLY A 90 21.92 -15.53 2.89
N CYS A 91 20.73 -15.52 2.28
CA CYS A 91 19.45 -15.13 2.90
C CYS A 91 18.43 -16.28 2.91
N GLU A 92 18.82 -17.50 2.53
CA GLU A 92 17.91 -18.66 2.42
C GLU A 92 17.08 -18.90 3.69
N ARG A 93 17.62 -18.57 4.87
CA ARG A 93 16.97 -18.71 6.18
C ARG A 93 16.63 -17.38 6.88
N SER A 94 16.75 -16.27 6.15
CA SER A 94 16.55 -14.91 6.67
C SER A 94 15.81 -14.05 5.64
N HIS A 95 14.64 -14.50 5.20
CA HIS A 95 13.79 -13.80 4.24
C HIS A 95 12.30 -13.88 4.64
N LEU A 96 11.57 -12.83 4.28
CA LEU A 96 10.11 -12.77 4.38
C LEU A 96 9.57 -12.61 2.96
N THR A 97 8.53 -13.38 2.64
CA THR A 97 7.90 -13.37 1.34
C THR A 97 6.51 -12.75 1.44
N PHE A 98 6.26 -11.74 0.62
CA PHE A 98 4.95 -11.13 0.46
C PHE A 98 4.39 -11.51 -0.91
N VAL A 99 3.16 -12.01 -0.96
CA VAL A 99 2.43 -12.34 -2.18
C VAL A 99 1.24 -11.41 -2.28
N ASP A 100 1.18 -10.61 -3.34
CA ASP A 100 0.12 -9.61 -3.57
C ASP A 100 -0.12 -8.68 -2.37
N GLY A 101 0.97 -8.32 -1.66
CA GLY A 101 0.92 -7.46 -0.47
C GLY A 101 0.59 -8.17 0.84
N ALA A 102 0.32 -9.49 0.81
CA ALA A 102 0.07 -10.34 1.97
C ALA A 102 1.34 -11.10 2.43
N LEU A 103 1.62 -11.19 3.74
CA LEU A 103 2.76 -11.96 4.23
C LEU A 103 2.41 -13.43 4.07
N CYS A 104 3.31 -14.21 3.46
CA CYS A 104 3.13 -15.64 3.27
C CYS A 104 4.15 -16.41 4.12
N PRO A 105 3.79 -16.83 5.36
CA PRO A 105 4.71 -17.53 6.25
C PRO A 105 5.28 -18.82 5.64
N GLU A 106 4.47 -19.57 4.89
CA GLU A 106 4.87 -20.83 4.25
C GLU A 106 5.90 -20.66 3.13
N LEU A 107 6.05 -19.43 2.63
CA LEU A 107 7.06 -19.04 1.64
C LEU A 107 8.19 -18.21 2.25
N SER A 108 8.18 -18.01 3.57
CA SER A 108 9.18 -17.25 4.31
C SER A 108 10.07 -18.19 5.13
N ASP A 109 11.31 -17.78 5.40
CA ASP A 109 12.17 -18.44 6.37
C ASP A 109 12.93 -17.39 7.18
N ALA A 110 12.58 -17.25 8.45
CA ALA A 110 13.18 -16.31 9.39
C ALA A 110 14.05 -17.02 10.45
N THR A 111 14.36 -18.30 10.27
CA THR A 111 15.01 -19.14 11.30
C THR A 111 16.44 -18.71 11.63
N ALA A 112 17.13 -18.02 10.73
CA ALA A 112 18.48 -17.51 10.92
C ALA A 112 18.55 -16.05 11.39
N LEU A 113 17.41 -15.37 11.63
CA LEU A 113 17.40 -14.00 12.17
C LEU A 113 17.80 -13.92 13.66
N GLY A 114 17.80 -15.06 14.36
CA GLY A 114 18.17 -15.11 15.78
C GLY A 114 17.20 -14.32 16.67
N THR A 115 17.71 -13.80 17.80
CA THR A 115 16.91 -13.06 18.80
C THR A 115 17.12 -11.55 18.75
N SER A 116 18.07 -11.06 17.94
CA SER A 116 18.38 -9.64 17.80
C SER A 116 17.37 -8.87 16.94
N VAL A 117 16.62 -9.58 16.11
CA VAL A 117 15.55 -9.02 15.27
C VAL A 117 14.21 -9.51 15.81
N LYS A 118 13.28 -8.57 16.01
CA LYS A 118 11.88 -8.88 16.29
C LYS A 118 11.08 -8.53 15.05
N ILE A 119 10.21 -9.44 14.64
CA ILE A 119 9.25 -9.23 13.56
C ILE A 119 7.87 -9.44 14.15
N GLY A 120 7.02 -8.44 14.01
CA GLY A 120 5.64 -8.45 14.46
C GLY A 120 4.68 -8.07 13.34
N SER A 121 3.39 -8.27 13.61
CA SER A 121 2.32 -7.75 12.76
C SER A 121 2.15 -6.26 13.02
N LEU A 122 2.08 -5.47 11.95
CA LEU A 122 1.73 -4.04 12.05
C LEU A 122 0.35 -3.85 12.68
N ILE A 123 -0.60 -4.76 12.42
CA ILE A 123 -1.96 -4.69 13.00
C ILE A 123 -1.90 -4.82 14.52
N GLU A 124 -1.04 -5.69 15.04
CA GLU A 124 -0.84 -5.82 16.49
C GLU A 124 -0.05 -4.64 17.06
N ALA A 125 0.93 -4.13 16.29
CA ALA A 125 1.74 -2.98 16.68
C ALA A 125 0.89 -1.73 16.91
N VAL A 126 -0.07 -1.43 16.03
CA VAL A 126 -0.89 -0.21 16.12
C VAL A 126 -1.90 -0.21 17.28
N LYS A 127 -2.05 -1.33 18.00
CA LYS A 127 -2.80 -1.37 19.27
C LYS A 127 -2.04 -0.70 20.40
N ASP A 128 -0.71 -0.63 20.28
CA ASP A 128 0.11 0.20 21.15
C ASP A 128 0.04 1.67 20.69
N GLU A 129 -0.35 2.55 21.61
CA GLU A 129 -0.57 3.97 21.31
C GLU A 129 0.71 4.67 20.80
N SER A 130 1.91 4.22 21.19
CA SER A 130 3.14 4.83 20.68
C SER A 130 3.34 4.57 19.18
N PHE A 131 3.14 3.33 18.74
CA PHE A 131 3.21 2.94 17.33
C PHE A 131 2.09 3.56 16.52
N LYS A 132 0.87 3.56 17.07
CA LYS A 132 -0.30 4.21 16.48
C LYS A 132 -0.04 5.68 16.15
N ASN A 133 0.50 6.42 17.11
CA ASN A 133 0.83 7.85 16.95
C ASN A 133 1.93 8.08 15.91
N ILE A 134 2.95 7.22 15.86
CA ILE A 134 4.01 7.30 14.85
C ILE A 134 3.44 7.10 13.45
N LEU A 135 2.63 6.05 13.26
CA LEU A 135 2.02 5.76 11.97
C LEU A 135 1.05 6.87 11.54
N GLN A 136 0.21 7.36 12.46
CA GLN A 136 -0.73 8.44 12.18
C GLN A 136 0.02 9.69 11.71
N LYS A 137 1.07 10.10 12.44
CA LYS A 137 1.88 11.25 12.07
C LYS A 137 2.55 11.07 10.70
N SER A 138 3.04 9.87 10.39
CA SER A 138 3.62 9.57 9.08
C SER A 138 2.62 9.80 7.95
N ILE A 139 1.38 9.32 8.12
CA ILE A 139 0.32 9.49 7.11
C ILE A 139 -0.12 10.95 7.01
N GLU A 140 -0.28 11.65 8.12
CA GLU A 140 -0.72 13.05 8.15
C GLU A 140 0.30 14.02 7.52
N GLN A 141 1.58 13.65 7.52
CA GLN A 141 2.67 14.44 6.96
C GLN A 141 3.08 14.00 5.56
N GLU A 142 2.40 13.00 5.00
CA GLU A 142 2.69 12.48 3.68
C GLU A 142 2.43 13.53 2.60
N ASN A 143 3.35 13.63 1.64
CA ASN A 143 3.25 14.53 0.49
C ASN A 143 3.41 13.83 -0.85
N ASP A 144 3.72 12.53 -0.86
CA ASP A 144 3.73 11.68 -2.05
C ASP A 144 2.37 10.99 -2.22
N VAL A 145 1.75 11.21 -3.39
CA VAL A 145 0.42 10.68 -3.71
C VAL A 145 0.40 9.15 -3.81
N PHE A 146 1.49 8.52 -4.24
CA PHE A 146 1.56 7.06 -4.32
C PHE A 146 1.77 6.42 -2.95
N ALA A 147 2.51 7.09 -2.06
CA ALA A 147 2.61 6.67 -0.66
C ALA A 147 1.27 6.83 0.07
N SER A 148 0.51 7.90 -0.19
CA SER A 148 -0.84 8.04 0.35
C SER A 148 -1.80 6.96 -0.19
N ILE A 149 -1.71 6.63 -1.49
CA ILE A 149 -2.46 5.48 -2.05
C ILE A 149 -2.06 4.18 -1.36
N ASN A 150 -0.76 3.90 -1.19
CA ASN A 150 -0.31 2.67 -0.52
C ASN A 150 -0.90 2.53 0.89
N SER A 151 -0.89 3.62 1.66
CA SER A 151 -1.47 3.66 3.01
C SER A 151 -3.00 3.53 3.00
N ALA A 152 -3.68 4.07 1.98
CA ALA A 152 -5.12 3.92 1.82
C ALA A 152 -5.55 2.47 1.57
N PHE A 153 -4.75 1.68 0.85
CA PHE A 153 -5.01 0.26 0.59
C PHE A 153 -4.26 -0.70 1.53
N MET A 154 -3.69 -0.20 2.61
CA MET A 154 -2.92 -1.01 3.55
C MET A 154 -3.82 -1.99 4.31
N LYS A 155 -3.73 -3.28 3.96
CA LYS A 155 -4.47 -4.38 4.60
C LYS A 155 -3.72 -5.02 5.77
N GLN A 156 -2.40 -5.06 5.67
CA GLN A 156 -1.48 -5.68 6.62
C GLN A 156 -0.08 -5.08 6.48
N GLY A 157 0.82 -5.45 7.38
CA GLY A 157 2.22 -5.03 7.36
C GLY A 157 3.03 -5.72 8.44
N ILE A 158 4.33 -5.47 8.45
CA ILE A 158 5.25 -5.94 9.49
C ILE A 158 5.83 -4.77 10.28
N MET A 159 6.25 -5.05 11.52
CA MET A 159 6.99 -4.13 12.40
C MET A 159 8.20 -4.82 12.99
#